data_AF-A0A2M9BBI2-F1
#
_entry.id   AF-A0A2M9BBI2-F1
#
_cell.length_a   1.000
_cell.length_b   1.000
_cell.length_c   1.000
_cell.angle_alpha   90.00
_cell.angle_beta   90.00
_cell.angle_gamma   90.00
#
_symmetry.space_group_name_H-M   'P 1'
#
loop_
_entity.id
_entity.type
_entity.pdbx_description
1 polymer ?
#
loop_
_entity_poly.entity_id
_entity_poly.type
_entity_poly.pdbx_seq_one_letter_code
_entity_poly.pdbx_strand_id
1 'polypeptide(L)'
;MSEQSAEAQSPLESTPGSAPSSPPSSALSPVIKRVRTRHFQNAKDQGITITGLTSYDQLTAQIFDEAGIDFLLVGDSAGNNVLGFDTTLPVTVDELIPLARAVAGAVKRAFVIADMPFGSYENGPEDALHTAVRFMKETGAHAVKLEGGERSRKQIKRIVDAGIPVMAHIGFTPQSEHGLGGHIIQGRGAGAEQLLADAHAVEDAGAFAVVLEMVPAAAAARVTAELRIPTIGVGAGPEVDGQLLVWTDWAGLTTGRIPSFVKRYADLRGVLSEAAQRYRDDVTAGRYPTQEHSYEE
;
A
#
# COMPACT_ATOMS: atom_id res chain seq x y z
N MET A 1 -30.56 -77.25 22.55
CA MET A 1 -29.95 -78.08 23.60
C MET A 1 -28.51 -77.60 23.69
N SER A 2 -28.09 -76.71 24.57
CA SER A 2 -28.36 -76.50 26.01
C SER A 2 -28.04 -75.01 26.31
N GLU A 3 -28.89 -74.19 26.96
CA GLU A 3 -28.96 -73.95 28.42
C GLU A 3 -27.57 -73.84 29.07
N GLN A 4 -27.09 -72.69 29.58
CA GLN A 4 -27.47 -71.91 30.79
C GLN A 4 -26.54 -70.66 30.83
N SER A 5 -26.66 -69.58 31.60
CA SER A 5 -27.66 -68.94 32.45
C SER A 5 -27.05 -67.58 32.85
N ALA A 6 -27.91 -66.62 33.20
CA ALA A 6 -27.59 -65.25 33.57
C ALA A 6 -26.86 -65.09 34.91
N GLU A 7 -26.19 -63.95 35.11
CA GLU A 7 -26.33 -63.16 36.34
C GLU A 7 -25.88 -61.71 36.15
N ALA A 8 -26.66 -60.80 36.72
CA ALA A 8 -26.49 -59.35 36.72
C ALA A 8 -26.01 -58.88 38.10
N GLN A 9 -25.23 -57.80 38.17
CA GLN A 9 -25.31 -56.80 39.24
C GLN A 9 -24.49 -55.54 38.92
N SER A 10 -24.97 -54.41 39.44
CA SER A 10 -24.68 -53.01 39.12
C SER A 10 -23.74 -52.36 40.19
N PRO A 11 -23.59 -51.03 40.32
CA PRO A 11 -22.37 -50.27 40.00
C PRO A 11 -21.71 -49.64 41.25
N LEU A 12 -20.41 -49.27 41.20
CA LEU A 12 -19.79 -48.42 42.24
C LEU A 12 -18.70 -47.50 41.66
N GLU A 13 -19.08 -46.21 41.58
CA GLU A 13 -18.36 -44.97 41.90
C GLU A 13 -16.83 -44.79 41.66
N SER A 14 -16.57 -43.83 40.76
CA SER A 14 -15.70 -42.64 40.89
C SER A 14 -14.26 -42.74 41.43
N THR A 15 -13.30 -42.33 40.61
CA THR A 15 -12.27 -41.33 40.95
C THR A 15 -11.72 -40.71 39.65
N PRO A 16 -11.64 -39.37 39.51
CA PRO A 16 -11.07 -38.74 38.32
C PRO A 16 -9.55 -38.62 38.44
N GLY A 17 -8.83 -39.26 37.52
CA GLY A 17 -7.38 -39.09 37.36
C GLY A 17 -7.05 -37.72 36.79
N SER A 18 -6.23 -36.97 37.52
CA SER A 18 -5.74 -35.64 37.19
C SER A 18 -4.98 -35.60 35.87
N ALA A 19 -5.44 -34.80 34.92
CA ALA A 19 -4.61 -34.31 33.82
C ALA A 19 -3.70 -33.18 34.35
N PRO A 20 -2.41 -33.12 33.99
CA PRO A 20 -1.58 -31.97 34.33
C PRO A 20 -2.02 -30.78 33.48
N SER A 21 -2.68 -29.81 34.12
CA SER A 21 -2.97 -28.50 33.54
C SER A 21 -1.64 -27.76 33.30
N SER A 22 -1.22 -27.69 32.05
CA SER A 22 -0.19 -26.73 31.64
C SER A 22 -0.75 -25.31 31.86
N PRO A 23 0.00 -24.38 32.45
CA PRO A 23 -0.46 -23.01 32.59
C PRO A 23 -0.70 -22.43 31.18
N PRO A 24 -1.70 -21.55 30.99
CA PRO A 24 -1.80 -20.82 29.75
C PRO A 24 -0.52 -19.99 29.63
N SER A 25 0.35 -20.38 28.70
CA SER A 25 1.39 -19.50 28.20
C SER A 25 0.67 -18.25 27.74
N SER A 26 0.78 -17.16 28.51
CA SER A 26 0.43 -15.84 28.02
C SER A 26 1.40 -15.57 26.87
N ALA A 27 1.01 -16.00 25.66
CA ALA A 27 1.62 -15.52 24.45
C ALA A 27 1.43 -14.01 24.51
N LEU A 28 2.48 -13.31 24.94
CA LEU A 28 2.58 -11.88 24.79
C LEU A 28 2.27 -11.64 23.31
N SER A 29 1.13 -11.01 23.02
CA SER A 29 0.78 -10.62 21.66
C SER A 29 2.03 -9.99 21.06
N PRO A 30 2.55 -10.49 19.93
CA PRO A 30 3.81 -10.00 19.40
C PRO A 30 3.70 -8.49 19.26
N VAL A 31 4.61 -7.76 19.92
CA VAL A 31 4.60 -6.29 19.87
C VAL A 31 4.74 -5.91 18.40
N ILE A 32 3.65 -5.45 17.80
CA ILE A 32 3.60 -5.03 16.41
C ILE A 32 4.47 -3.77 16.30
N LYS A 33 5.73 -3.95 15.89
CA LYS A 33 6.67 -2.84 15.73
C LYS A 33 6.27 -2.07 14.49
N ARG A 34 5.86 -0.81 14.69
CA ARG A 34 5.52 0.09 13.58
C ARG A 34 6.74 0.30 12.66
N VAL A 35 6.53 0.20 11.36
CA VAL A 35 7.52 0.44 10.31
C VAL A 35 7.93 1.92 10.34
N ARG A 36 9.17 2.21 9.94
CA ARG A 36 9.87 3.50 10.03
C ARG A 36 10.89 3.55 8.89
N THR A 37 11.37 4.73 8.53
CA THR A 37 12.44 4.91 7.53
C THR A 37 13.66 4.02 7.77
N ARG A 38 14.13 3.86 9.03
CA ARG A 38 15.23 2.94 9.35
C ARG A 38 14.97 1.48 8.95
N HIS A 39 13.72 1.03 8.93
CA HIS A 39 13.38 -0.33 8.52
C HIS A 39 13.51 -0.50 7.00
N PHE A 40 13.28 0.55 6.21
CA PHE A 40 13.54 0.54 4.76
C PHE A 40 15.03 0.34 4.51
N GLN A 41 15.90 1.14 5.15
CA GLN A 41 17.35 0.99 5.00
C GLN A 41 17.84 -0.39 5.46
N ASN A 42 17.40 -0.84 6.64
CA ASN A 42 17.75 -2.17 7.14
C ASN A 42 17.29 -3.29 6.20
N ALA A 43 16.13 -3.13 5.55
CA ALA A 43 15.63 -4.11 4.61
C ALA A 43 16.56 -4.24 3.40
N LYS A 44 16.99 -3.12 2.81
CA LYS A 44 18.01 -3.11 1.73
C LYS A 44 19.32 -3.75 2.18
N ASP A 45 19.86 -3.32 3.32
CA ASP A 45 21.13 -3.82 3.85
C ASP A 45 21.10 -5.34 4.12
N GLN A 46 19.92 -5.91 4.39
CA GLN A 46 19.71 -7.33 4.69
C GLN A 46 19.15 -8.13 3.50
N GLY A 47 18.86 -7.49 2.36
CA GLY A 47 18.21 -8.14 1.22
C GLY A 47 16.78 -8.59 1.49
N ILE A 48 16.07 -7.95 2.43
CA ILE A 48 14.65 -8.18 2.71
C ILE A 48 13.83 -7.32 1.75
N THR A 49 12.94 -7.97 0.98
CA THR A 49 12.07 -7.25 0.04
C THR A 49 11.01 -6.43 0.75
N ILE A 50 10.87 -5.16 0.37
CA ILE A 50 9.85 -4.24 0.91
C ILE A 50 8.55 -4.39 0.11
N THR A 51 7.43 -4.50 0.81
CA THR A 51 6.09 -4.65 0.21
C THR A 51 5.23 -3.41 0.38
N GLY A 52 4.70 -2.89 -0.72
CA GLY A 52 3.83 -1.72 -0.73
C GLY A 52 2.54 -1.93 -1.51
N LEU A 53 1.46 -1.35 -1.01
CA LEU A 53 0.20 -1.20 -1.74
C LEU A 53 -0.28 0.24 -1.61
N THR A 54 -1.02 0.74 -2.61
CA THR A 54 -1.81 1.95 -2.39
C THR A 54 -2.99 1.66 -1.45
N SER A 55 -3.51 2.68 -0.76
CA SER A 55 -4.76 2.60 -0.01
C SER A 55 -5.34 4.00 0.16
N TYR A 56 -6.66 4.11 0.23
CA TYR A 56 -7.38 5.40 0.23
C TYR A 56 -8.46 5.50 1.32
N ASP A 57 -8.66 4.44 2.10
CA ASP A 57 -9.73 4.34 3.09
C ASP A 57 -9.32 3.46 4.27
N GLN A 58 -10.10 3.55 5.35
CA GLN A 58 -9.83 2.81 6.58
C GLN A 58 -9.91 1.28 6.39
N LEU A 59 -10.87 0.78 5.61
CA LEU A 59 -11.16 -0.65 5.52
C LEU A 59 -10.03 -1.39 4.82
N THR A 60 -9.59 -0.87 3.68
CA THR A 60 -8.46 -1.45 2.94
C THR A 60 -7.16 -1.32 3.74
N ALA A 61 -6.94 -0.17 4.40
CA ALA A 61 -5.75 0.05 5.22
C ALA A 61 -5.65 -0.96 6.38
N GLN A 62 -6.75 -1.27 7.07
CA GLN A 62 -6.77 -2.26 8.15
C GLN A 62 -6.41 -3.66 7.64
N ILE A 63 -7.03 -4.08 6.54
CA ILE A 63 -6.76 -5.39 5.93
C ILE A 63 -5.29 -5.51 5.54
N PHE A 64 -4.73 -4.48 4.89
CA PHE A 64 -3.34 -4.50 4.45
C PHE A 64 -2.33 -4.43 5.61
N ASP A 65 -2.65 -3.67 6.66
CA ASP A 65 -1.85 -3.61 7.89
C ASP A 65 -1.77 -4.97 8.59
N GLU A 66 -2.92 -5.65 8.74
CA GLU A 66 -3.03 -6.98 9.34
C GLU A 66 -2.36 -8.07 8.49
N ALA A 67 -2.39 -7.92 7.16
CA ALA A 67 -1.66 -8.79 6.23
C ALA A 67 -0.14 -8.58 6.26
N GLY A 68 0.36 -7.54 6.94
CA GLY A 68 1.78 -7.29 7.11
C GLY A 68 2.43 -6.48 5.99
N ILE A 69 1.66 -5.77 5.16
CA ILE A 69 2.20 -4.84 4.15
C ILE A 69 3.07 -3.78 4.83
N ASP A 70 4.29 -3.56 4.35
CA ASP A 70 5.27 -2.70 5.02
C ASP A 70 4.91 -1.23 4.97
N PHE A 71 4.36 -0.77 3.85
CA PHE A 71 3.96 0.61 3.68
C PHE A 71 2.70 0.76 2.84
N LEU A 72 1.91 1.79 3.15
CA LEU A 72 0.74 2.16 2.38
C LEU A 72 0.97 3.53 1.75
N LEU A 73 0.74 3.62 0.43
CA LEU A 73 0.80 4.87 -0.30
C LEU A 73 -0.62 5.41 -0.52
N VAL A 74 -0.86 6.62 -0.01
CA VAL A 74 -2.05 7.40 -0.36
C VAL A 74 -1.68 8.22 -1.57
N GLY A 75 -1.78 7.59 -2.73
CA GLY A 75 -1.29 8.13 -3.99
C GLY A 75 -2.31 9.03 -4.70
N ASP A 76 -1.82 9.94 -5.54
CA ASP A 76 -2.66 10.74 -6.46
C ASP A 76 -3.37 9.88 -7.52
N SER A 77 -2.97 8.62 -7.69
CA SER A 77 -3.75 7.55 -8.31
C SER A 77 -5.19 7.41 -7.76
N ALA A 78 -5.51 8.01 -6.60
CA ALA A 78 -6.87 8.22 -6.13
C ALA A 78 -7.73 9.02 -7.12
N GLY A 79 -7.15 9.91 -7.91
CA GLY A 79 -7.84 10.63 -8.98
C GLY A 79 -8.57 9.67 -9.91
N ASN A 80 -7.87 8.66 -10.43
CA ASN A 80 -8.48 7.64 -11.27
C ASN A 80 -9.36 6.66 -10.49
N ASN A 81 -8.84 6.16 -9.37
CA ASN A 81 -9.40 4.96 -8.71
C ASN A 81 -10.49 5.28 -7.67
N VAL A 82 -10.60 6.52 -7.22
CA VAL A 82 -11.55 6.97 -6.21
C VAL A 82 -12.46 8.07 -6.77
N LEU A 83 -11.88 9.07 -7.45
CA LEU A 83 -12.61 10.26 -7.90
C LEU A 83 -13.12 10.14 -9.35
N GLY A 84 -12.65 9.15 -10.11
CA GLY A 84 -13.08 8.91 -11.49
C GLY A 84 -12.53 9.92 -12.50
N PHE A 85 -11.44 10.61 -12.19
CA PHE A 85 -10.73 11.45 -13.14
C PHE A 85 -10.02 10.62 -14.21
N ASP A 86 -9.90 11.18 -15.41
CA ASP A 86 -9.16 10.55 -16.51
C ASP A 86 -7.65 10.49 -16.23
N THR A 87 -7.14 11.43 -15.43
CA THR A 87 -5.71 11.57 -15.12
C THR A 87 -5.51 11.99 -13.67
N THR A 88 -4.27 11.98 -13.16
CA THR A 88 -3.97 12.41 -11.78
C THR A 88 -3.80 13.92 -11.64
N LEU A 89 -3.69 14.66 -12.74
CA LEU A 89 -3.48 16.12 -12.76
C LEU A 89 -4.54 16.94 -11.99
N PRO A 90 -5.85 16.61 -12.02
CA PRO A 90 -6.85 17.42 -11.33
C PRO A 90 -6.85 17.24 -9.81
N VAL A 91 -6.16 16.22 -9.29
CA VAL A 91 -6.18 15.90 -7.85
C VAL A 91 -5.59 17.06 -7.05
N THR A 92 -6.32 17.48 -6.03
CA THR A 92 -5.90 18.56 -5.13
C THR A 92 -5.38 18.04 -3.80
N VAL A 93 -4.64 18.88 -3.08
CA VAL A 93 -4.21 18.60 -1.70
C VAL A 93 -5.42 18.32 -0.80
N ASP A 94 -6.51 19.07 -0.96
CA ASP A 94 -7.70 18.97 -0.11
C ASP A 94 -8.51 17.69 -0.37
N GLU A 95 -8.39 17.09 -1.56
CA GLU A 95 -8.97 15.78 -1.87
C GLU A 95 -8.14 14.63 -1.29
N LEU A 96 -6.80 14.76 -1.24
CA LEU A 96 -5.94 13.70 -0.68
C LEU A 96 -5.86 13.71 0.84
N ILE A 97 -5.94 14.86 1.51
CA ILE A 97 -5.90 14.97 2.97
C ILE A 97 -6.90 14.06 3.70
N PRO A 98 -8.21 14.02 3.35
CA PRO A 98 -9.16 13.15 4.04
C PRO A 98 -8.86 11.67 3.83
N LEU A 99 -8.42 11.27 2.63
CA LEU A 99 -8.03 9.88 2.33
C LEU A 99 -6.79 9.49 3.15
N ALA A 100 -5.79 10.36 3.19
CA ALA A 100 -4.56 10.12 3.94
C ALA A 100 -4.81 10.05 5.45
N ARG A 101 -5.71 10.88 5.98
CA ARG A 101 -6.14 10.83 7.38
C ARG A 101 -6.84 9.50 7.71
N ALA A 102 -7.72 9.04 6.83
CA ALA A 102 -8.41 7.76 7.02
C ALA A 102 -7.42 6.59 7.08
N VAL A 103 -6.45 6.55 6.16
CA VAL A 103 -5.43 5.49 6.12
C VAL A 103 -4.47 5.57 7.30
N ALA A 104 -3.92 6.75 7.61
CA ALA A 104 -2.99 6.93 8.72
C ALA A 104 -3.59 6.61 10.09
N GLY A 105 -4.87 6.93 10.30
CA GLY A 105 -5.60 6.59 11.53
C GLY A 105 -5.97 5.11 11.65
N ALA A 106 -5.93 4.36 10.55
CA ALA A 106 -6.38 2.98 10.48
C ALA A 106 -5.29 1.95 10.75
N VAL A 107 -4.01 2.30 10.53
CA VAL A 107 -2.89 1.36 10.63
C VAL A 107 -2.24 1.32 12.01
N LYS A 108 -1.77 0.14 12.42
CA LYS A 108 -0.95 -0.04 13.64
C LYS A 108 0.53 -0.24 13.28
N ARG A 109 0.82 -0.95 12.19
CA ARG A 109 2.16 -1.37 11.76
C ARG A 109 2.70 -0.54 10.58
N ALA A 110 1.96 -0.44 9.49
CA ALA A 110 2.43 0.00 8.19
C ALA A 110 2.92 1.46 8.21
N PHE A 111 3.89 1.75 7.36
CA PHE A 111 4.38 3.10 7.16
C PHE A 111 3.52 3.82 6.11
N VAL A 112 2.67 4.76 6.53
CA VAL A 112 1.86 5.57 5.61
C VAL A 112 2.64 6.72 4.98
N ILE A 113 2.59 6.80 3.66
CA ILE A 113 3.19 7.85 2.82
C ILE A 113 2.05 8.53 2.05
N ALA A 114 2.04 9.87 2.01
CA ALA A 114 1.05 10.63 1.24
C ALA A 114 1.69 11.30 0.02
N ASP A 115 1.02 11.21 -1.14
CA ASP A 115 1.48 11.93 -2.33
C ASP A 115 1.22 13.43 -2.25
N MET A 116 2.21 14.19 -2.69
CA MET A 116 2.05 15.60 -3.03
C MET A 116 1.54 15.67 -4.48
N PRO A 117 0.30 16.15 -4.71
CA PRO A 117 -0.29 16.17 -6.03
C PRO A 117 0.35 17.23 -6.93
N PHE A 118 0.09 17.14 -8.23
CA PHE A 118 0.58 18.10 -9.23
C PHE A 118 0.26 19.56 -8.85
N GLY A 119 1.22 20.46 -9.08
CA GLY A 119 1.13 21.89 -8.80
C GLY A 119 1.37 22.27 -7.33
N SER A 120 1.52 21.30 -6.43
CA SER A 120 1.67 21.53 -5.00
C SER A 120 3.12 21.68 -4.51
N TYR A 121 4.11 21.42 -5.38
CA TYR A 121 5.53 21.48 -5.03
C TYR A 121 6.43 22.07 -6.13
N GLU A 122 5.96 22.15 -7.36
CA GLU A 122 6.75 22.52 -8.54
C GLU A 122 7.11 24.01 -8.57
N ASN A 123 6.29 24.86 -7.95
CA ASN A 123 6.50 26.31 -7.89
C ASN A 123 7.77 26.70 -7.11
N GLY A 124 8.19 25.87 -6.14
CA GLY A 124 9.46 26.06 -5.45
C GLY A 124 9.56 25.35 -4.11
N PRO A 125 10.75 25.40 -3.46
CA PRO A 125 11.01 24.66 -2.23
C PRO A 125 10.15 25.06 -1.03
N GLU A 126 9.77 26.34 -0.90
CA GLU A 126 8.92 26.80 0.21
C GLU A 126 7.47 26.34 0.04
N ASP A 127 6.92 26.38 -1.16
CA ASP A 127 5.57 25.86 -1.46
C ASP A 127 5.53 24.35 -1.22
N ALA A 128 6.56 23.64 -1.67
CA ALA A 128 6.71 22.21 -1.42
C ALA A 128 6.73 21.90 0.09
N LEU A 129 7.47 22.67 0.89
CA LEU A 129 7.46 22.51 2.34
C LEU A 129 6.09 22.84 2.94
N HIS A 130 5.43 23.91 2.50
CA HIS A 130 4.10 24.28 3.00
C HIS A 130 3.10 23.14 2.81
N THR A 131 3.05 22.58 1.60
CA THR A 131 2.22 21.42 1.28
C THR A 131 2.61 20.20 2.12
N ALA A 132 3.90 19.89 2.26
CA ALA A 132 4.34 18.74 3.05
C ALA A 132 3.93 18.88 4.53
N VAL A 133 4.07 20.08 5.10
CA VAL A 133 3.62 20.38 6.48
C VAL A 133 2.12 20.16 6.64
N ARG A 134 1.31 20.54 5.65
CA ARG A 134 -0.14 20.26 5.67
C ARG A 134 -0.41 18.77 5.75
N PHE A 135 0.19 17.95 4.88
CA PHE A 135 0.04 16.50 4.94
C PHE A 135 0.45 15.93 6.30
N MET A 136 1.61 16.32 6.83
CA MET A 136 2.07 15.80 8.13
C MET A 136 1.12 16.18 9.27
N LYS A 137 0.64 17.42 9.32
CA LYS A 137 -0.21 17.92 10.43
C LYS A 137 -1.66 17.48 10.33
N GLU A 138 -2.21 17.46 9.13
CA GLU A 138 -3.65 17.26 8.92
C GLU A 138 -4.04 15.79 8.75
N THR A 139 -3.09 14.92 8.44
CA THR A 139 -3.38 13.51 8.10
C THR A 139 -2.79 12.50 9.10
N GLY A 140 -1.63 12.80 9.69
CA GLY A 140 -0.88 11.82 10.48
C GLY A 140 -0.04 10.85 9.64
N ALA A 141 0.08 11.07 8.33
CA ALA A 141 1.06 10.38 7.48
C ALA A 141 2.48 10.50 8.05
N HIS A 142 3.33 9.53 7.77
CA HIS A 142 4.69 9.48 8.31
C HIS A 142 5.75 10.06 7.37
N ALA A 143 5.40 10.24 6.09
CA ALA A 143 6.25 10.78 5.05
C ALA A 143 5.39 11.33 3.91
N VAL A 144 6.05 12.06 3.01
CA VAL A 144 5.46 12.49 1.73
C VAL A 144 6.19 11.85 0.55
N LYS A 145 5.50 11.69 -0.59
CA LYS A 145 6.10 11.36 -1.88
C LYS A 145 5.86 12.48 -2.88
N LEU A 146 6.86 12.78 -3.71
CA LEU A 146 6.74 13.76 -4.80
C LEU A 146 7.57 13.32 -6.01
N GLU A 147 7.20 13.81 -7.18
CA GLU A 147 7.76 13.35 -8.45
C GLU A 147 8.84 14.29 -9.01
N GLY A 148 9.80 13.70 -9.73
CA GLY A 148 10.87 14.40 -10.41
C GLY A 148 12.24 14.14 -9.77
N GLY A 149 13.24 13.99 -10.64
CA GLY A 149 14.63 13.80 -10.26
C GLY A 149 15.34 15.12 -10.00
N GLU A 150 16.29 15.47 -10.88
CA GLU A 150 17.10 16.70 -10.74
C GLU A 150 16.24 17.97 -10.57
N ARG A 151 15.12 18.05 -11.28
CA ARG A 151 14.20 19.20 -11.23
C ARG A 151 13.54 19.43 -9.86
N SER A 152 13.41 18.38 -9.04
CA SER A 152 12.76 18.43 -7.72
C SER A 152 13.76 18.37 -6.57
N ARG A 153 15.08 18.31 -6.87
CA ARG A 153 16.16 18.21 -5.87
C ARG A 153 16.06 19.26 -4.76
N LYS A 154 15.80 20.52 -5.12
CA LYS A 154 15.74 21.63 -4.15
C LYS A 154 14.54 21.52 -3.22
N GLN A 155 13.41 21.05 -3.73
CA GLN A 155 12.18 20.80 -3.00
C GLN A 155 12.38 19.65 -2.00
N ILE A 156 12.91 18.51 -2.46
CA ILE A 156 13.20 17.34 -1.62
C ILE A 156 14.12 17.76 -0.48
N LYS A 157 15.25 18.41 -0.80
CA LYS A 157 16.20 18.87 0.20
C LYS A 157 15.54 19.77 1.24
N ARG A 158 14.72 20.74 0.81
CA ARG A 158 14.06 21.68 1.71
C ARG A 158 13.09 21.01 2.67
N ILE A 159 12.34 20.00 2.20
CA ILE A 159 11.41 19.21 3.00
C ILE A 159 12.17 18.34 4.01
N VAL A 160 13.23 17.67 3.55
CA VAL A 160 14.08 16.81 4.40
C VAL A 160 14.80 17.62 5.47
N ASP A 161 15.37 18.78 5.14
CA ASP A 161 16.02 19.69 6.09
C ASP A 161 15.05 20.20 7.17
N ALA A 162 13.74 20.21 6.90
CA ALA A 162 12.70 20.53 7.87
C ALA A 162 12.27 19.33 8.74
N GLY A 163 12.86 18.15 8.54
CA GLY A 163 12.60 16.94 9.31
C GLY A 163 11.47 16.05 8.79
N ILE A 164 10.95 16.31 7.59
CA ILE A 164 9.89 15.50 6.97
C ILE A 164 10.53 14.45 6.05
N PRO A 165 10.30 13.15 6.26
CA PRO A 165 10.81 12.12 5.36
C PRO A 165 10.18 12.21 3.97
N VAL A 166 11.01 12.08 2.94
CA VAL A 166 10.57 12.10 1.53
C VAL A 166 10.90 10.78 0.84
N MET A 167 9.89 10.17 0.23
CA MET A 167 10.08 9.14 -0.80
C MET A 167 10.08 9.84 -2.16
N ALA A 168 11.16 9.72 -2.93
CA ALA A 168 11.21 10.30 -4.27
C ALA A 168 10.49 9.41 -5.30
N HIS A 169 10.16 9.97 -6.46
CA HIS A 169 9.61 9.22 -7.59
C HIS A 169 10.25 9.68 -8.91
N ILE A 170 10.94 8.76 -9.60
CA ILE A 170 11.62 8.99 -10.89
C ILE A 170 11.26 7.91 -11.91
N GLY A 171 11.66 8.10 -13.17
CA GLY A 171 11.20 7.28 -14.29
C GLY A 171 9.97 7.91 -14.92
N PHE A 172 8.93 7.11 -15.16
CA PHE A 172 7.64 7.65 -15.59
C PHE A 172 6.94 8.31 -14.40
N THR A 173 6.75 9.62 -14.46
CA THR A 173 6.07 10.39 -13.43
C THR A 173 4.69 10.82 -13.97
N PRO A 174 3.58 10.17 -13.56
CA PRO A 174 2.23 10.41 -14.11
C PRO A 174 1.81 11.88 -14.14
N GLN A 175 2.26 12.71 -13.17
CA GLN A 175 1.97 14.14 -13.14
C GLN A 175 2.61 14.92 -14.31
N SER A 176 3.52 14.28 -15.05
CA SER A 176 4.17 14.82 -16.25
C SER A 176 3.72 14.12 -17.54
N GLU A 177 2.61 13.37 -17.53
CA GLU A 177 2.17 12.55 -18.68
C GLU A 177 2.10 13.35 -19.99
N HIS A 178 1.65 14.60 -19.98
CA HIS A 178 1.54 15.43 -21.19
C HIS A 178 2.91 15.84 -21.71
N GLY A 179 3.87 16.10 -20.82
CA GLY A 179 5.26 16.38 -21.19
C GLY A 179 6.01 15.13 -21.67
N LEU A 180 5.63 13.96 -21.15
CA LEU A 180 6.22 12.67 -21.50
C LEU A 180 5.58 12.01 -22.74
N GLY A 181 4.45 12.53 -23.22
CA GLY A 181 3.72 11.98 -24.37
C GLY A 181 2.87 10.75 -24.03
N GLY A 182 2.37 10.66 -22.79
CA GLY A 182 1.59 9.55 -22.26
C GLY A 182 2.45 8.48 -21.57
N HIS A 183 1.88 7.29 -21.39
CA HIS A 183 2.48 6.18 -20.63
C HIS A 183 3.62 5.49 -21.41
N ILE A 184 4.74 6.19 -21.55
CA ILE A 184 5.92 5.75 -22.28
C ILE A 184 6.98 5.27 -21.30
N ILE A 185 7.61 4.14 -21.62
CA ILE A 185 8.73 3.58 -20.83
C ILE A 185 9.91 4.55 -20.84
N GLN A 186 10.38 4.94 -19.66
CA GLN A 186 11.50 5.86 -19.46
C GLN A 186 12.82 5.10 -19.32
N GLY A 187 13.97 5.77 -19.47
CA GLY A 187 15.27 5.11 -19.24
C GLY A 187 15.74 4.16 -20.34
N ARG A 188 15.19 4.26 -21.57
CA ARG A 188 15.66 3.48 -22.74
C ARG A 188 16.83 4.18 -23.43
N GLY A 189 17.84 3.40 -23.82
CA GLY A 189 19.00 3.90 -24.57
C GLY A 189 19.70 5.04 -23.83
N ALA A 190 19.82 6.20 -24.47
CA ALA A 190 20.43 7.39 -23.87
C ALA A 190 19.71 7.89 -22.61
N GLY A 191 18.44 7.54 -22.40
CA GLY A 191 17.68 7.93 -21.21
C GLY A 191 18.13 7.25 -19.91
N ALA A 192 18.95 6.19 -19.98
CA ALA A 192 19.43 5.48 -18.79
C ALA A 192 20.37 6.35 -17.92
N GLU A 193 21.20 7.19 -18.54
CA GLU A 193 22.09 8.10 -17.80
C GLU A 193 21.29 9.21 -17.11
N GLN A 194 20.22 9.72 -17.73
CA GLN A 194 19.34 10.70 -17.09
C GLN A 194 18.62 10.10 -15.87
N LEU A 195 18.10 8.87 -16.00
CA LEU A 195 17.48 8.16 -14.88
C LEU A 195 18.46 8.00 -13.71
N LEU A 196 19.73 7.72 -14.00
CA LEU A 196 20.75 7.59 -12.98
C LEU A 196 21.13 8.93 -12.35
N ALA A 197 21.24 9.99 -13.14
CA ALA A 197 21.45 11.34 -12.64
C ALA A 197 20.31 11.79 -11.71
N ASP A 198 19.07 11.51 -12.12
CA ASP A 198 17.87 11.74 -11.31
C ASP A 198 17.90 10.96 -9.99
N ALA A 199 18.28 9.69 -10.04
CA ALA A 199 18.45 8.82 -8.87
C ALA A 199 19.47 9.39 -7.86
N HIS A 200 20.67 9.74 -8.32
CA HIS A 200 21.69 10.34 -7.46
C HIS A 200 21.23 11.70 -6.92
N ALA A 201 20.55 12.51 -7.73
CA ALA A 201 20.08 13.82 -7.30
C ALA A 201 19.05 13.75 -6.16
N VAL A 202 18.14 12.77 -6.18
CA VAL A 202 17.15 12.60 -5.11
C VAL A 202 17.75 11.97 -3.85
N GLU A 203 18.71 11.05 -4.00
CA GLU A 203 19.48 10.52 -2.86
C GLU A 203 20.30 11.62 -2.19
N ASP A 204 21.04 12.43 -2.95
CA ASP A 204 21.82 13.58 -2.46
C ASP A 204 20.93 14.62 -1.75
N ALA A 205 19.67 14.74 -2.16
CA ALA A 205 18.70 15.62 -1.52
C ALA A 205 18.19 15.08 -0.18
N GLY A 206 18.47 13.81 0.13
CA GLY A 206 18.11 13.16 1.39
C GLY A 206 16.79 12.39 1.36
N ALA A 207 16.28 12.01 0.18
CA ALA A 207 15.17 11.07 0.09
C ALA A 207 15.52 9.76 0.81
N PHE A 208 14.59 9.15 1.54
CA PHE A 208 14.87 7.90 2.28
C PHE A 208 14.66 6.64 1.44
N ALA A 209 13.96 6.76 0.32
CA ALA A 209 13.69 5.72 -0.67
C ALA A 209 13.27 6.40 -1.99
N VAL A 210 13.33 5.67 -3.10
CA VAL A 210 12.91 6.18 -4.42
C VAL A 210 12.08 5.16 -5.17
N VAL A 211 10.93 5.59 -5.70
CA VAL A 211 10.13 4.82 -6.64
C VAL A 211 10.73 4.91 -8.04
N LEU A 212 10.85 3.76 -8.70
CA LEU A 212 11.22 3.63 -10.11
C LEU A 212 9.99 3.11 -10.87
N GLU A 213 9.36 3.96 -11.67
CA GLU A 213 8.15 3.58 -12.41
C GLU A 213 8.38 3.47 -13.93
N MET A 214 7.87 2.39 -14.52
CA MET A 214 7.93 2.08 -15.96
C MET A 214 9.33 2.29 -16.58
N VAL A 215 10.35 1.72 -15.95
CA VAL A 215 11.74 1.71 -16.45
C VAL A 215 12.17 0.29 -16.85
N PRO A 216 13.09 0.11 -17.83
CA PRO A 216 13.65 -1.20 -18.15
C PRO A 216 14.29 -1.87 -16.93
N ALA A 217 14.09 -3.18 -16.76
CA ALA A 217 14.62 -3.93 -15.63
C ALA A 217 16.14 -3.77 -15.47
N ALA A 218 16.91 -3.80 -16.55
CA ALA A 218 18.35 -3.60 -16.50
C ALA A 218 18.76 -2.20 -16.02
N ALA A 219 17.97 -1.16 -16.34
CA ALA A 219 18.21 0.19 -15.86
C ALA A 219 17.86 0.32 -14.37
N ALA A 220 16.75 -0.28 -13.94
CA ALA A 220 16.37 -0.35 -12.53
C ALA A 220 17.39 -1.11 -11.68
N ALA A 221 17.91 -2.22 -12.18
CA ALA A 221 18.96 -3.00 -11.52
C ALA A 221 20.23 -2.17 -11.30
N ARG A 222 20.65 -1.43 -12.33
CA ARG A 222 21.79 -0.52 -12.24
C ARG A 222 21.56 0.57 -11.19
N VAL A 223 20.42 1.26 -11.22
CA VAL A 223 20.08 2.28 -10.23
C VAL A 223 20.07 1.69 -8.82
N THR A 224 19.47 0.52 -8.63
CA THR A 224 19.39 -0.17 -7.33
C THR A 224 20.78 -0.51 -6.77
N ALA A 225 21.69 -0.95 -7.64
CA ALA A 225 23.06 -1.29 -7.28
C ALA A 225 23.92 -0.05 -6.94
N GLU A 226 23.63 1.10 -7.56
CA GLU A 226 24.38 2.35 -7.32
C GLU A 226 23.89 3.13 -6.11
N LEU A 227 22.58 3.14 -5.84
CA LEU A 227 22.01 3.87 -4.71
C LEU A 227 22.20 3.17 -3.37
N ARG A 228 22.43 3.97 -2.33
CA ARG A 228 22.45 3.53 -0.93
C ARG A 228 21.04 3.41 -0.35
N ILE A 229 20.11 4.25 -0.79
CA ILE A 229 18.71 4.21 -0.36
C ILE A 229 17.93 3.11 -1.09
N PRO A 230 16.83 2.60 -0.52
CA PRO A 230 15.98 1.59 -1.15
C PRO A 230 15.26 2.06 -2.40
N THR A 231 15.25 1.21 -3.43
CA THR A 231 14.44 1.38 -4.65
C THR A 231 13.13 0.59 -4.57
N ILE A 232 12.02 1.22 -4.96
CA ILE A 232 10.70 0.60 -4.99
C ILE A 232 10.24 0.55 -6.45
N GLY A 233 10.03 -0.66 -6.99
CA GLY A 233 9.60 -0.84 -8.37
C GLY A 233 8.10 -0.69 -8.56
N VAL A 234 7.72 -0.01 -9.64
CA VAL A 234 6.38 -0.05 -10.25
C VAL A 234 6.57 -0.35 -11.73
N GLY A 235 6.52 -1.63 -12.10
CA GLY A 235 6.86 -2.05 -13.47
C GLY A 235 8.34 -1.83 -13.83
N ALA A 236 9.23 -1.94 -12.84
CA ALA A 236 10.68 -1.80 -12.99
C ALA A 236 11.47 -3.13 -12.96
N GLY A 237 10.76 -4.27 -13.01
CA GLY A 237 11.38 -5.60 -12.89
C GLY A 237 11.69 -6.00 -11.44
N PRO A 238 12.33 -7.17 -11.25
CA PRO A 238 12.52 -7.76 -9.93
C PRO A 238 13.79 -7.29 -9.19
N GLU A 239 14.75 -6.69 -9.88
CA GLU A 239 16.05 -6.28 -9.33
C GLU A 239 15.96 -4.89 -8.66
N VAL A 240 15.04 -4.77 -7.71
CA VAL A 240 14.78 -3.58 -6.88
C VAL A 240 14.57 -4.02 -5.42
N ASP A 241 14.71 -3.10 -4.46
CA ASP A 241 14.62 -3.43 -3.03
C ASP A 241 13.18 -3.68 -2.54
N GLY A 242 12.17 -3.23 -3.29
CA GLY A 242 10.77 -3.45 -2.97
C GLY A 242 9.83 -3.25 -4.16
N GLN A 243 8.54 -3.51 -3.94
CA GLN A 243 7.51 -3.40 -4.98
C GLN A 243 6.31 -2.62 -4.46
N LEU A 244 5.69 -1.86 -5.35
CA LEU A 244 4.44 -1.13 -5.11
C LEU A 244 3.45 -1.42 -6.24
N LEU A 245 2.18 -1.65 -5.88
CA LEU A 245 1.08 -1.73 -6.85
C LEU A 245 -0.11 -0.89 -6.38
N VAL A 246 -0.85 -0.37 -7.35
CA VAL A 246 -2.18 0.19 -7.10
C VAL A 246 -3.11 -0.95 -6.67
N TRP A 247 -3.72 -0.83 -5.50
CA TRP A 247 -4.43 -1.95 -4.89
C TRP A 247 -5.66 -2.39 -5.68
N THR A 248 -6.33 -1.47 -6.38
CA THR A 248 -7.50 -1.75 -7.23
C THR A 248 -7.12 -2.62 -8.43
N ASP A 249 -5.97 -2.36 -9.04
CA ASP A 249 -5.42 -3.19 -10.12
C ASP A 249 -5.00 -4.56 -9.61
N TRP A 250 -4.29 -4.58 -8.47
CA TRP A 250 -3.84 -5.80 -7.79
C TRP A 250 -5.02 -6.70 -7.37
N ALA A 251 -6.12 -6.12 -6.87
CA ALA A 251 -7.30 -6.84 -6.40
C ALA A 251 -8.35 -7.11 -7.50
N GLY A 252 -8.13 -6.64 -8.73
CA GLY A 252 -9.01 -6.88 -9.87
C GLY A 252 -10.31 -6.07 -9.85
N LEU A 253 -10.31 -4.85 -9.30
CA LEU A 253 -11.45 -3.92 -9.37
C LEU A 253 -11.44 -3.06 -10.64
N THR A 254 -10.26 -2.68 -11.12
CA THR A 254 -10.09 -1.79 -12.26
C THR A 254 -10.60 -2.43 -13.55
N THR A 255 -11.35 -1.65 -14.34
CA THR A 255 -11.86 -2.04 -15.65
C THR A 255 -11.02 -1.44 -16.77
N GLY A 256 -10.97 -2.10 -17.93
CA GLY A 256 -10.26 -1.60 -19.11
C GLY A 256 -8.83 -2.13 -19.21
N ARG A 257 -7.91 -1.30 -19.74
CA ARG A 257 -6.53 -1.70 -19.99
C ARG A 257 -5.73 -1.72 -18.69
N ILE A 258 -5.51 -2.92 -18.17
CA ILE A 258 -4.62 -3.11 -17.01
C ILE A 258 -3.16 -3.01 -17.47
N PRO A 259 -2.30 -2.28 -16.76
CA PRO A 259 -0.88 -2.21 -17.10
C PRO A 259 -0.25 -3.59 -17.12
N SER A 260 0.60 -3.87 -18.12
CA SER A 260 1.17 -5.20 -18.34
C SER A 260 2.08 -5.69 -17.19
N PHE A 261 2.53 -4.78 -16.33
CA PHE A 261 3.33 -5.12 -15.15
C PHE A 261 2.50 -5.58 -13.95
N VAL A 262 1.17 -5.43 -13.99
CA VAL A 262 0.29 -5.81 -12.89
C VAL A 262 -0.02 -7.31 -12.96
N LYS A 263 0.26 -8.01 -11.87
CA LYS A 263 -0.35 -9.32 -11.59
C LYS A 263 -1.60 -9.13 -10.74
N ARG A 264 -2.74 -9.65 -11.19
CA ARG A 264 -3.98 -9.70 -10.39
C ARG A 264 -3.90 -10.85 -9.39
N TYR A 265 -4.24 -10.58 -8.13
CA TYR A 265 -4.28 -11.55 -7.04
C TYR A 265 -5.70 -11.92 -6.61
N ALA A 266 -6.71 -11.15 -7.05
CA ALA A 266 -8.13 -11.43 -6.83
C ALA A 266 -8.99 -10.90 -7.99
N ASP A 267 -10.28 -11.24 -7.98
CA ASP A 267 -11.33 -10.65 -8.81
C ASP A 267 -12.44 -10.09 -7.92
N LEU A 268 -12.13 -8.98 -7.22
CA LEU A 268 -13.12 -8.33 -6.35
C LEU A 268 -14.27 -7.72 -7.16
N ARG A 269 -14.05 -7.36 -8.42
CA ARG A 269 -15.12 -6.87 -9.31
C ARG A 269 -16.19 -7.96 -9.48
N GLY A 270 -15.78 -9.17 -9.84
CA GLY A 270 -16.68 -10.32 -9.97
C GLY A 270 -17.44 -10.59 -8.69
N VAL A 271 -16.74 -10.67 -7.56
CA VAL A 271 -17.34 -10.93 -6.24
C VAL A 271 -18.42 -9.88 -5.88
N LEU A 272 -18.11 -8.59 -6.03
CA LEU A 272 -19.07 -7.52 -5.74
C LEU A 272 -20.24 -7.50 -6.73
N SER A 273 -19.97 -7.75 -8.00
CA SER A 273 -21.00 -7.83 -9.04
C SER A 273 -21.99 -8.95 -8.77
N GLU A 274 -21.52 -10.14 -8.39
CA GLU A 274 -22.39 -11.26 -8.02
C GLU A 274 -23.19 -10.99 -6.74
N ALA A 275 -22.55 -10.41 -5.72
CA ALA A 275 -23.22 -10.07 -4.47
C ALA A 275 -24.36 -9.06 -4.71
N ALA A 276 -24.11 -8.02 -5.51
CA ALA A 276 -25.12 -7.03 -5.86
C ALA A 276 -26.30 -7.64 -6.66
N GLN A 277 -26.01 -8.55 -7.60
CA GLN A 277 -27.04 -9.27 -8.36
C GLN A 277 -27.89 -10.14 -7.45
N ARG A 278 -27.26 -10.94 -6.57
CA ARG A 278 -27.97 -11.79 -5.61
C ARG A 278 -28.85 -10.98 -4.67
N TYR A 279 -28.33 -9.88 -4.12
CA TYR A 279 -29.10 -8.98 -3.28
C TYR A 279 -30.33 -8.42 -4.01
N ARG A 280 -30.15 -7.92 -5.24
CA ARG A 280 -31.27 -7.45 -6.07
C ARG A 280 -32.31 -8.55 -6.30
N ASP A 281 -31.87 -9.76 -6.62
CA ASP A 281 -32.76 -10.89 -6.91
C ASP A 281 -33.54 -11.33 -5.65
N ASP A 282 -32.91 -11.29 -4.47
CA ASP A 282 -33.56 -11.58 -3.19
C ASP A 282 -34.59 -10.51 -2.81
N VAL A 283 -34.28 -9.22 -3.00
CA VAL A 283 -35.24 -8.13 -2.78
C VAL A 283 -36.42 -8.24 -3.75
N THR A 284 -36.15 -8.45 -5.04
CA THR A 284 -37.19 -8.51 -6.09
C THR A 284 -38.12 -9.72 -5.89
N ALA A 285 -37.59 -10.83 -5.39
CA ALA A 285 -38.37 -12.03 -5.09
C ALA A 285 -39.03 -12.02 -3.70
N GLY A 286 -38.84 -10.97 -2.89
CA GLY A 286 -39.35 -10.89 -1.52
C GLY A 286 -38.70 -11.90 -0.57
N ARG A 287 -37.50 -12.39 -0.87
CA ARG A 287 -36.70 -13.25 0.02
C ARG A 287 -35.92 -12.46 1.07
N TYR A 288 -35.68 -11.17 0.82
CA TYR A 288 -35.07 -10.25 1.76
C TYR A 288 -35.88 -8.94 1.89
N PRO A 289 -36.03 -8.37 3.09
CA PRO A 289 -35.59 -8.91 4.39
C PRO A 289 -36.47 -10.09 4.87
N THR A 290 -35.92 -10.93 5.74
CA THR A 290 -36.70 -11.93 6.49
C THR A 290 -37.06 -11.39 7.88
N GLN A 291 -37.84 -12.13 8.68
CA GLN A 291 -38.15 -11.76 10.07
C GLN A 291 -36.88 -11.61 10.93
N GLU A 292 -35.84 -12.42 10.70
CA GLU A 292 -34.53 -12.29 11.39
C GLU A 292 -33.86 -10.94 11.16
N HIS A 293 -34.15 -10.29 10.02
CA HIS A 293 -33.63 -8.98 9.65
C HIS A 293 -34.59 -7.83 10.01
N SER A 294 -35.64 -8.10 10.79
CA SER A 294 -36.71 -7.15 11.11
C SER A 294 -36.81 -6.95 12.63
N TYR A 295 -37.16 -5.75 13.06
CA TYR A 295 -37.44 -5.45 14.46
C TYR A 295 -38.95 -5.60 14.75
N GLU A 296 -39.28 -6.19 15.90
CA GLU A 296 -40.67 -6.30 16.39
C GLU A 296 -41.01 -5.09 17.29
N GLU A 297 -42.31 -4.80 17.46
CA GLU A 297 -42.81 -3.72 18.34
C GLU A 297 -42.60 -4.01 19.84
#